data_AF-A0A7C0ZVK2-F1
#
_entry.id   AF-A0A7C0ZVK2-F1
#
_cell.length_a   1.000
_cell.length_b   1.000
_cell.length_c   1.000
_cell.angle_alpha   90.00
_cell.angle_beta   90.00
_cell.angle_gamma   90.00
#
_symmetry.space_group_name_H-M   'P 1'
#
loop_
_entity.id
_entity.type
_entity.pdbx_description
1 polymer ?
#
loop_
_entity_poly.entity_id
_entity_poly.type
_entity_poly.pdbx_seq_one_letter_code
_entity_poly.pdbx_strand_id
1 'polypeptide(L)' 'MGIVFGPVPSRRLGVSLGVNNIPVKICTYSCVYCQIGRTIKMIGERKAFYEPFQIRTEVSNVLRKLSKENIH' A
#
# COMPACT_ATOMS: atom_id res chain seq x y z
N MET A 1 8.67 -0.78 -4.14
CA MET A 1 7.48 -0.06 -3.66
C MET A 1 7.31 -0.42 -2.19
N GLY A 2 7.30 0.55 -1.28
CA GLY A 2 7.05 0.31 0.15
C GLY A 2 5.59 -0.06 0.43
N ILE A 3 5.28 -0.42 1.68
CA ILE A 3 3.91 -0.60 2.19
C ILE A 3 3.13 0.72 2.10
N VAL A 4 3.81 1.86 2.23
CA VAL A 4 3.20 3.19 2.17
C VAL A 4 3.67 3.92 0.90
N PHE A 5 2.76 4.65 0.26
CA PHE A 5 3.05 5.46 -0.91
C PHE A 5 2.31 6.79 -0.89
N GLY A 6 2.81 7.76 -1.64
CA GLY A 6 2.37 9.15 -1.60
C GLY A 6 3.46 10.08 -1.07
N PRO A 7 3.14 11.36 -0.81
CA PRO A 7 1.81 11.95 -0.77
C PRO A 7 1.13 11.98 -2.14
N VAL A 8 -0.17 11.72 -2.16
CA VAL A 8 -1.01 11.74 -3.37
C VAL A 8 -2.00 12.90 -3.25
N PRO A 9 -2.04 13.84 -4.20
CA PRO A 9 -3.04 14.91 -4.22
C PRO A 9 -4.45 14.33 -4.18
N SER A 10 -5.21 14.71 -3.16
CA SER A 10 -6.58 14.29 -2.96
C SER A 10 -7.51 15.48 -3.19
N ARG A 11 -8.41 15.37 -4.18
CA ARG A 11 -9.43 16.40 -4.39
C ARG A 11 -10.37 16.58 -3.20
N ARG A 12 -10.55 15.54 -2.38
CA ARG A 12 -11.45 15.55 -1.20
C ARG A 12 -10.76 15.99 0.09
N LEU A 13 -9.46 15.71 0.24
CA LEU A 13 -8.72 15.87 1.50
C LEU A 13 -7.47 16.77 1.38
N GLY A 14 -7.21 17.34 0.20
CA GLY A 14 -5.96 18.04 -0.13
C GLY A 14 -4.83 17.07 -0.46
N VAL A 15 -4.42 16.28 0.54
CA VAL A 15 -3.36 15.28 0.45
C VAL A 15 -3.82 13.96 1.08
N SER A 16 -3.30 12.86 0.55
CA SER A 16 -3.53 11.52 1.08
C SER A 16 -2.26 10.67 1.03
N LEU A 17 -2.18 9.70 1.93
CA LEU A 17 -1.20 8.61 1.89
C LEU A 17 -1.91 7.31 1.59
N GLY A 18 -1.38 6.56 0.63
CA GLY A 18 -1.85 5.23 0.31
C GLY A 18 -1.11 4.17 1.11
N VAL A 19 -1.82 3.09 1.47
CA VAL A 19 -1.26 1.94 2.19
C VAL A 19 -1.59 0.67 1.41
N ASN A 20 -0.57 -0.06 0.97
CA ASN A 20 -0.68 -1.37 0.34
C ASN A 20 -0.30 -2.45 1.35
N ASN A 21 -1.29 -2.98 2.05
CA ASN A 21 -1.12 -4.07 3.00
C ASN A 21 -1.16 -5.47 2.36
N ILE A 22 -1.13 -5.55 1.02
CA ILE A 22 -1.12 -6.80 0.25
C ILE A 22 0.04 -6.71 -0.76
N PRO A 23 0.89 -7.74 -0.86
CA PRO A 23 1.96 -7.78 -1.85
C PRO A 23 1.40 -7.80 -3.27
N VAL A 24 2.11 -7.15 -4.19
CA VAL A 24 1.66 -7.04 -5.58
C VAL A 24 1.51 -8.41 -6.23
N LYS A 25 0.44 -8.56 -7.02
CA LYS A 25 0.18 -9.74 -7.87
C LYS A 25 0.09 -11.08 -7.14
N ILE A 26 -0.19 -11.07 -5.83
CA ILE A 26 -0.60 -12.27 -5.08
C ILE A 26 -2.12 -12.23 -4.93
N CYS A 27 -2.81 -13.21 -5.50
CA CYS A 27 -4.28 -13.26 -5.50
C CYS A 27 -4.76 -14.71 -5.56
N THR A 28 -6.00 -14.98 -5.15
CA THR A 28 -6.65 -16.28 -5.28
C THR A 28 -7.04 -16.59 -6.74
N TYR A 29 -6.97 -15.61 -7.64
CA TYR A 29 -7.37 -15.70 -9.05
C TYR A 29 -6.31 -15.10 -9.98
N SER A 30 -6.42 -15.38 -11.28
CA SER A 30 -5.61 -14.78 -12.34
C SER A 30 -6.51 -14.24 -13.47
N CYS A 31 -7.37 -13.26 -13.12
CA CYS A 31 -8.37 -12.73 -14.03
C CYS A 31 -7.74 -12.03 -15.26
N VAL A 32 -8.28 -12.30 -16.45
CA VAL A 32 -7.82 -11.69 -17.72
C VAL A 32 -8.00 -10.16 -17.77
N TYR A 33 -8.92 -9.64 -16.96
CA TYR A 33 -9.25 -8.21 -16.86
C TYR A 33 -8.60 -7.51 -15.64
N CYS A 34 -7.69 -8.17 -14.94
CA CYS A 34 -7.07 -7.60 -13.75
C CYS A 34 -6.20 -6.38 -14.12
N GLN A 35 -6.59 -5.18 -13.65
CA GLN A 35 -5.84 -3.93 -13.88
C GLN A 35 -4.43 -3.94 -13.24
N ILE A 36 -4.24 -4.74 -12.18
CA ILE A 36 -2.94 -4.94 -11.52
C ILE A 36 -2.03 -5.86 -12.37
N GLY A 37 -2.61 -6.57 -13.33
CA GLY A 37 -1.94 -7.50 -14.24
C GLY A 37 -2.03 -8.94 -13.79
N ARG A 38 -1.30 -9.81 -14.52
CA ARG A 38 -1.27 -11.25 -14.30
C ARG A 38 -0.71 -11.60 -12.92
N THR A 39 -1.37 -12.52 -12.22
CA THR A 39 -0.97 -13.03 -10.91
C THR A 39 0.37 -13.78 -11.00
N ILE A 40 1.32 -13.44 -10.12
CA ILE A 40 2.63 -14.10 -10.05
C ILE A 40 2.60 -15.32 -9.11
N LYS A 41 1.71 -15.28 -8.12
CA LYS A 41 1.57 -16.35 -7.12
C LYS A 41 0.10 -16.47 -6.71
N MET A 42 -0.48 -17.63 -6.97
CA MET A 42 -1.84 -17.93 -6.53
C MET A 42 -1.83 -18.51 -5.12
N ILE A 43 -2.60 -17.91 -4.21
CA ILE A 43 -2.72 -18.37 -2.82
C ILE A 43 -4.20 -18.31 -2.44
N GLY A 44 -4.76 -19.45 -2.03
CA GLY A 44 -6.15 -19.60 -1.56
C GLY A 44 -6.33 -19.41 -0.06
N GLU A 45 -5.27 -19.64 0.70
CA GLU A 45 -5.32 -19.70 2.16
C GLU A 45 -5.26 -18.31 2.79
N ARG A 46 -6.09 -18.09 3.81
CA ARG A 46 -6.10 -16.85 4.59
C ARG A 46 -4.82 -16.77 5.42
N LYS A 47 -4.08 -15.67 5.25
CA LYS A 47 -2.89 -15.36 6.05
C LYS A 47 -2.67 -13.85 6.17
N ALA A 48 -1.90 -13.44 7.17
CA ALA A 48 -1.35 -12.09 7.20
C ALA A 48 -0.21 -11.97 6.19
N PHE A 49 -0.13 -10.84 5.48
CA PHE A 49 1.00 -10.52 4.60
C PHE A 49 2.04 -9.62 5.28
N TYR A 50 1.59 -8.81 6.23
CA TYR A 50 2.42 -7.93 7.04
C TYR A 50 1.84 -7.90 8.45
N GLU A 51 2.71 -7.81 9.44
CA GLU A 51 2.28 -7.56 10.82
C GLU A 51 1.79 -6.11 10.96
N PRO A 52 0.71 -5.84 11.73
CA PRO A 52 0.18 -4.49 11.90
C PRO A 52 1.22 -3.45 12.35
N PHE A 53 2.19 -3.88 13.17
CA PHE A 53 3.27 -3.03 13.63
C PHE A 53 4.19 -2.55 12.49
N GLN A 54 4.43 -3.39 11.48
CA GLN A 54 5.24 -3.01 10.31
C GLN A 54 4.56 -1.88 9.54
N ILE A 55 3.25 -2.02 9.29
CA ILE A 55 2.45 -1.00 8.60
C ILE A 55 2.48 0.32 9.39
N ARG A 56 2.21 0.26 10.71
CA ARG A 56 2.24 1.44 11.59
C ARG A 56 3.60 2.15 11.57
N THR A 57 4.68 1.37 11.63
CA THR A 57 6.05 1.90 11.64
C THR A 57 6.34 2.64 10.35
N GLU A 58 5.99 2.05 9.20
CA GLU A 58 6.24 2.67 7.90
C GLU A 58 5.41 3.95 7.72
N VAL A 59 4.12 3.93 8.08
CA VAL A 59 3.25 5.13 8.04
C VAL A 59 3.82 6.25 8.91
N SER A 60 4.23 5.91 10.15
CA SER A 60 4.79 6.89 11.08
C SER A 60 6.09 7.51 10.55
N ASN A 61 6.93 6.72 9.90
CA ASN A 61 8.18 7.19 9.31
C ASN A 61 7.92 8.13 8.14
N VAL A 62 6.98 7.80 7.25
CA VAL A 62 6.59 8.66 6.12
C VAL A 62 5.99 9.97 6.63
N LEU A 63 5.09 9.93 7.61
CA LEU A 63 4.50 11.14 8.21
C LEU A 63 5.57 12.04 8.84
N ARG A 64 6.53 11.46 9.56
CA ARG A 64 7.64 12.22 10.15
C ARG A 64 8.51 12.88 9.09
N LYS A 65 8.73 12.20 7.96
CA LYS A 65 9.47 12.77 6.83
C LYS A 65 8.72 13.95 6.20
N LEU A 66 7.42 13.78 5.94
CA LEU A 66 6.58 14.84 5.35
C LEU A 66 6.45 16.06 6.26
N SER A 67 6.37 15.84 7.58
CA SER A 67 6.37 16.94 8.56
C SER A 67 7.67 17.75 8.55
N LYS A 68 8.82 17.15 8.18
CA LYS A 68 10.10 17.88 8.05
C LYS A 68 10.20 18.66 6.73
N GLU A 69 9.47 18.22 5.71
CA GLU A 69 9.51 18.79 4.36
C GLU A 69 8.43 19.88 4.14
N ASN A 70 7.62 20.21 5.17
CA ASN A 70 6.51 21.19 5.12
C ASN A 70 5.50 20.94 3.99
N ILE A 71 5.27 19.67 3.65
CA ILE A 71 4.26 19.30 2.64
C ILE A 71 2.91 19.12 3.36
N HIS A 72 2.02 20.09 3.19
CA HIS A 72 0.64 20.09 3.71
C HIS A 72 -0.37 19.72 2.62
#